data_AF-A0A848BQ95-F1
#
_entry.id   AF-A0A848BQ95-F1
#
_cell.length_a   1.000
_cell.length_b   1.000
_cell.length_c   1.000
_cell.angle_alpha   90.00
_cell.angle_beta   90.00
_cell.angle_gamma   90.00
#
_symmetry.space_group_name_H-M   'P 1'
#
loop_
_entity.id
_entity.type
_entity.pdbx_description
1 polymer ?
#
loop_
_entity_poly.entity_id
_entity_poly.type
_entity_poly.pdbx_seq_one_letter_code
_entity_poly.pdbx_strand_id
1 'polypeptide(L)'
;MKDHHPVSLVEMMPVIGGAIFPAVLNDEMSRITQYHPDIYTGHSIRSVQEHTVTLERLSDHEQVILPADTVILSMGLAPRQDTVDAFRTAFDIVRVIGDAAGGGRIATAVQQGYETGFTLLRKENT
;
A
#
# COMPACT_ATOMS: atom_id res chain seq x y z
N MET A 1 3.02 6.01 30.37
CA MET A 1 2.85 6.14 28.91
C MET A 1 4.25 6.13 28.32
N LYS A 2 4.56 5.13 27.49
CA LYS A 2 5.87 5.05 26.80
C LYS A 2 5.97 6.21 25.81
N ASP A 3 7.20 6.66 25.59
CA ASP A 3 7.56 7.88 24.86
C ASP A 3 6.76 8.07 23.56
N HIS A 4 6.13 9.24 23.41
CA HIS A 4 5.44 9.62 22.19
C HIS A 4 6.49 9.98 21.14
N HIS A 5 6.57 9.21 20.05
CA HIS A 5 7.39 9.56 18.89
C HIS A 5 6.62 10.57 18.03
N PRO A 6 7.21 11.71 17.66
CA PRO A 6 6.61 12.61 16.67
C PRO A 6 6.50 11.88 15.33
N VAL A 7 5.36 12.04 14.66
CA VAL A 7 5.07 11.39 13.38
C VAL A 7 4.68 12.45 12.36
N SER A 8 5.34 12.42 11.20
CA SER A 8 4.90 13.15 10.02
C SER A 8 4.28 12.16 9.03
N LEU A 9 3.07 12.47 8.56
CA LEU A 9 2.37 11.71 7.52
C LEU A 9 2.59 12.39 6.16
N VAL A 10 3.14 11.65 5.20
CA VAL A 10 3.45 12.17 3.86
C VAL A 10 2.61 11.42 2.83
N GLU A 11 1.96 12.17 1.94
CA GLU A 11 1.13 11.65 0.86
C GLU A 11 1.39 12.44 -0.42
N MET A 12 1.57 11.72 -1.52
CA MET A 12 1.80 12.33 -2.82
C MET A 12 0.52 12.91 -3.41
N MET A 13 -0.62 12.29 -3.14
CA MET A 13 -1.94 12.77 -3.54
C MET A 13 -2.34 14.03 -2.74
N PRO A 14 -3.27 14.85 -3.26
CA PRO A 14 -3.73 16.06 -2.56
C PRO A 14 -4.54 15.76 -1.28
N VAL A 15 -4.99 14.51 -1.10
CA VAL A 15 -5.80 14.07 0.04
C VAL A 15 -5.30 12.74 0.59
N ILE A 16 -5.31 12.59 1.91
CA ILE A 16 -5.02 11.32 2.59
C ILE A 16 -6.13 10.32 2.30
N GLY A 17 -5.75 9.09 1.91
CA GLY A 17 -6.67 7.96 1.89
C GLY A 17 -7.84 8.12 0.90
N GLY A 18 -7.67 8.85 -0.21
CA GLY A 18 -8.75 9.15 -1.15
C GLY A 18 -9.46 7.93 -1.79
N ALA A 19 -8.87 6.74 -1.68
CA ALA A 19 -9.48 5.48 -2.12
C ALA A 19 -10.28 4.74 -1.03
N ILE A 20 -10.25 5.21 0.22
CA ILE A 20 -10.92 4.61 1.38
C ILE A 20 -12.38 5.11 1.44
N PHE A 21 -13.29 4.25 1.92
CA PHE A 21 -14.68 4.64 2.14
C PHE A 21 -14.75 5.79 3.17
N PRO A 22 -15.42 6.93 2.88
CA PRO A 22 -15.31 8.14 3.68
C PRO A 22 -15.62 7.98 5.18
N ALA A 23 -16.61 7.17 5.54
CA ALA A 23 -16.94 6.96 6.96
C ALA A 23 -15.80 6.26 7.72
N VAL A 24 -15.13 5.29 7.08
CA VAL A 24 -13.98 4.59 7.67
C VAL A 24 -12.78 5.52 7.74
N LEU A 25 -12.52 6.30 6.69
CA LEU A 25 -11.44 7.29 6.69
C LEU A 25 -11.63 8.30 7.83
N ASN A 26 -12.84 8.84 8.00
CA ASN A 26 -13.14 9.79 9.06
C ASN A 26 -12.93 9.18 10.45
N ASP A 27 -13.37 7.94 10.64
CA ASP A 27 -13.20 7.21 11.90
C ASP A 27 -11.71 7.01 12.24
N GLU A 28 -10.89 6.55 11.30
CA GLU A 28 -9.43 6.40 11.50
C GLU A 28 -8.73 7.74 11.69
N MET A 29 -9.04 8.75 10.87
CA MET A 29 -8.40 10.06 10.98
C MET A 29 -8.75 10.76 12.29
N SER A 30 -9.95 10.52 12.87
CA SER A 30 -10.29 11.04 14.20
C SER A 30 -9.35 10.50 15.29
N ARG A 31 -8.91 9.24 15.15
CA ARG A 31 -7.94 8.61 16.06
C ARG A 31 -6.51 9.05 15.80
N ILE A 32 -6.16 9.41 14.58
CA ILE A 32 -4.79 9.84 14.21
C ILE A 32 -4.57 11.31 14.60
N THR A 33 -5.52 12.18 14.26
CA THR A 33 -5.40 13.64 14.42
C THR A 33 -5.32 14.11 15.87
N GLN A 34 -5.83 13.31 16.83
CA GLN A 34 -5.68 13.60 18.26
C GLN A 34 -4.19 13.65 18.72
N TYR A 35 -3.28 13.06 17.95
CA TYR A 35 -1.84 13.08 18.23
C TYR A 35 -1.09 14.20 17.49
N HIS A 36 -1.81 15.07 16.79
CA HIS A 36 -1.26 16.22 16.07
C HIS A 36 -0.05 15.90 15.15
N PRO A 37 -0.15 14.90 14.25
CA PRO A 37 0.92 14.66 13.29
C PRO A 37 1.01 15.82 12.29
N ASP A 38 2.23 16.12 11.84
CA ASP A 38 2.42 17.00 10.68
C ASP A 38 2.00 16.25 9.41
N ILE A 39 1.12 16.83 8.60
CA ILE A 39 0.57 16.18 7.41
C ILE A 39 1.01 16.93 6.15
N TYR A 40 1.70 16.22 5.26
CA TYR A 40 2.23 16.72 4.00
C TYR A 40 1.54 16.01 2.82
N THR A 41 0.41 16.54 2.36
CA THR A 41 -0.23 16.10 1.10
C THR A 41 0.37 16.82 -0.10
N GLY A 42 0.30 16.23 -1.30
CA GLY A 42 0.94 16.80 -2.48
C GLY A 42 2.47 16.83 -2.40
N HIS A 43 3.07 15.95 -1.58
CA HIS A 43 4.52 15.85 -1.42
C HIS A 43 5.00 14.44 -1.77
N SER A 44 6.02 14.33 -2.62
CA SER A 44 6.65 13.05 -2.96
C SER A 44 7.97 12.89 -2.24
N ILE A 45 8.29 11.68 -1.78
CA ILE A 45 9.62 11.38 -1.22
C ILE A 45 10.63 11.32 -2.37
N ARG A 46 11.74 12.05 -2.23
CA ARG A 46 12.86 12.05 -3.20
C ARG A 46 14.07 11.27 -2.72
N SER A 47 14.38 11.32 -1.42
CA SER A 47 15.52 10.58 -0.86
C SER A 47 15.37 10.36 0.65
N VAL A 48 15.94 9.26 1.14
CA VAL A 48 16.10 8.98 2.57
C VAL A 48 17.61 8.95 2.86
N GLN A 49 18.04 9.71 3.85
CA GLN A 49 19.40 9.72 4.41
C GLN A 49 19.35 9.28 5.88
N GLU A 50 20.53 9.19 6.52
CA GLU A 50 20.69 8.63 7.87
C GLU A 50 19.75 9.21 8.92
N HIS A 51 19.47 10.53 8.87
CA HIS A 51 18.59 11.22 9.82
C HIS A 51 17.58 12.17 9.17
N THR A 52 17.43 12.10 7.84
CA THR A 52 16.55 13.01 7.10
C THR A 52 15.81 12.32 5.98
N VAL A 53 14.65 12.87 5.63
CA VAL A 53 13.94 12.57 4.39
C VAL A 53 13.78 13.86 3.59
N THR A 54 14.10 13.83 2.32
CA THR A 54 13.82 14.93 1.39
C THR A 54 12.53 14.66 0.66
N LEU A 55 11.59 15.59 0.78
CA LEU A 55 10.35 15.64 0.03
C LEU A 55 10.46 16.67 -1.09
N GLU A 56 9.66 16.49 -2.14
CA GLU A 56 9.39 17.53 -3.13
C GLU A 56 7.89 17.86 -3.10
N ARG A 57 7.57 19.13 -2.91
CA ARG A 57 6.21 19.64 -3.05
C ARG A 57 5.84 19.72 -4.53
N LEU A 58 4.79 19.03 -4.92
CA LEU A 58 4.44 18.85 -6.33
C LEU A 58 3.91 20.12 -7.01
N SER A 59 3.47 21.12 -6.24
CA SER A 59 2.91 22.36 -6.80
C SER A 59 3.96 23.28 -7.44
N ASP A 60 5.19 23.26 -6.93
CA ASP A 60 6.25 24.21 -7.28
C ASP A 60 7.66 23.59 -7.29
N HIS A 61 7.76 22.29 -7.05
CA HIS A 61 9.00 21.54 -6.94
C HIS A 61 9.93 22.00 -5.81
N GLU A 62 9.40 22.71 -4.80
CA GLU A 62 10.20 23.06 -3.63
C GLU A 62 10.62 21.80 -2.86
N GLN A 63 11.89 21.74 -2.46
CA GLN A 63 12.39 20.69 -1.59
C GLN A 63 12.09 21.02 -0.12
N VAL A 64 11.49 20.06 0.58
CA VAL A 64 11.22 20.13 2.02
C VAL A 64 12.01 19.02 2.70
N ILE A 65 12.92 19.37 3.60
CA ILE A 65 13.77 18.41 4.31
C ILE A 65 13.21 18.24 5.72
N LEU A 66 12.88 17.00 6.09
CA LEU A 66 12.36 16.65 7.42
C LEU A 66 13.37 15.80 8.18
N PRO A 67 13.57 16.02 9.50
CA PRO A 67 14.31 15.08 10.34
C PRO A 67 13.50 13.80 10.52
N ALA A 68 14.15 12.64 10.38
CA ALA A 68 13.51 11.34 10.57
C ALA A 68 14.55 10.28 10.97
N ASP A 69 14.41 9.70 12.16
CA ASP A 69 15.19 8.53 12.60
C ASP A 69 14.63 7.21 12.05
N THR A 70 13.36 7.22 11.63
CA THR A 70 12.68 6.05 11.09
C THR A 70 11.73 6.47 9.98
N VAL A 71 11.81 5.79 8.84
CA VAL A 71 10.95 6.02 7.68
C VAL A 71 10.17 4.74 7.39
N ILE A 72 8.83 4.84 7.42
CA ILE A 72 7.92 3.74 7.10
C ILE A 72 7.35 3.98 5.69
N LEU A 73 7.74 3.13 4.73
CA LEU A 73 7.25 3.21 3.35
C LEU A 73 6.01 2.34 3.16
N SER A 74 4.84 2.97 3.09
CA SER A 74 3.53 2.33 2.89
C SER A 74 2.98 2.55 1.48
N MET A 75 3.80 2.28 0.46
CA MET A 75 3.57 2.70 -0.94
C MET A 75 2.88 1.64 -1.84
N GLY A 76 2.37 0.56 -1.25
CA GLY A 76 1.72 -0.53 -1.98
C GLY A 76 2.51 -1.84 -1.92
N LEU A 77 2.08 -2.82 -2.74
CA LEU A 77 2.56 -4.19 -2.72
C LEU A 77 2.94 -4.62 -4.14
N ALA A 78 3.96 -5.47 -4.26
CA ALA A 78 4.36 -6.11 -5.52
C ALA A 78 4.22 -7.63 -5.40
N PRO A 79 3.73 -8.33 -6.43
CA PRO A 79 3.68 -9.80 -6.43
C PRO A 79 5.08 -10.43 -6.37
N ARG A 80 5.20 -11.58 -5.69
CA ARG A 80 6.42 -12.40 -5.66
C ARG A 80 6.49 -13.30 -6.90
N GLN A 81 6.96 -12.74 -8.01
CA GLN A 81 6.92 -13.40 -9.33
C GLN A 81 7.74 -14.69 -9.37
N ASP A 82 8.89 -14.70 -8.73
CA ASP A 82 9.78 -15.84 -8.59
C ASP A 82 9.09 -17.06 -7.93
N THR A 83 8.18 -16.83 -6.97
CA THR A 83 7.34 -17.90 -6.43
C THR A 83 6.32 -18.38 -7.47
N VAL A 84 5.65 -17.46 -8.16
CA VAL A 84 4.65 -17.79 -9.20
C VAL A 84 5.28 -18.62 -10.34
N ASP A 85 6.46 -18.22 -10.78
CA ASP A 85 7.17 -18.86 -11.89
C ASP A 85 7.68 -20.26 -11.53
N ALA A 86 8.09 -20.47 -10.27
CA ALA A 86 8.43 -21.80 -9.77
C ALA A 86 7.24 -22.78 -9.88
N PHE A 87 6.02 -22.35 -9.52
CA PHE A 87 4.82 -23.18 -9.69
C PHE A 87 4.48 -23.41 -11.16
N ARG A 88 4.56 -22.37 -12.01
CA ARG A 88 4.31 -22.50 -13.46
C ARG A 88 5.27 -23.47 -14.14
N THR A 89 6.49 -23.57 -13.64
CA THR A 89 7.50 -24.52 -14.15
C THR A 89 7.18 -25.95 -13.71
N ALA A 90 6.66 -26.14 -12.50
CA ALA A 90 6.46 -27.45 -11.90
C ALA A 90 5.12 -28.13 -12.25
N PHE A 91 4.11 -27.37 -12.70
CA PHE A 91 2.75 -27.88 -12.91
C PHE A 91 2.15 -27.38 -14.23
N ASP A 92 1.42 -28.25 -14.93
CA ASP A 92 0.78 -27.91 -16.20
C ASP A 92 -0.36 -26.88 -16.06
N ILE A 93 -1.07 -26.93 -14.93
CA ILE A 93 -2.23 -26.06 -14.67
C ILE A 93 -1.95 -25.24 -13.40
N VAL A 94 -1.64 -23.97 -13.60
CA VAL A 94 -1.48 -22.99 -12.52
C VAL A 94 -2.51 -21.87 -12.69
N ARG A 95 -3.13 -21.47 -11.58
CA ARG A 95 -4.01 -20.30 -11.51
C ARG A 95 -3.46 -19.37 -10.43
N VAL A 96 -3.11 -18.16 -10.82
CA VAL A 96 -2.56 -17.15 -9.92
C VAL A 96 -3.71 -16.24 -9.49
N ILE A 97 -3.90 -16.07 -8.19
CA ILE A 97 -5.00 -15.32 -7.58
C ILE A 97 -4.48 -14.45 -6.42
N GLY A 98 -5.33 -13.53 -5.96
CA GLY A 98 -5.03 -12.62 -4.87
C GLY A 98 -3.86 -11.70 -5.19
N ASP A 99 -3.14 -11.29 -4.15
CA ASP A 99 -2.00 -10.37 -4.30
C ASP A 99 -0.85 -10.93 -5.15
N ALA A 100 -0.80 -12.26 -5.34
CA ALA A 100 0.15 -12.88 -6.25
C ALA A 100 -0.18 -12.63 -7.73
N ALA A 101 -1.44 -12.36 -8.07
CA ALA A 101 -1.87 -12.06 -9.45
C ALA A 101 -1.72 -10.56 -9.77
N GLY A 102 -1.85 -9.73 -8.76
CA GLY A 102 -1.78 -8.28 -8.84
C GLY A 102 -2.36 -7.72 -7.56
N GLY A 103 -1.53 -7.06 -6.75
CA GLY A 103 -1.90 -6.53 -5.44
C GLY A 103 -3.25 -5.81 -5.48
N GLY A 104 -4.09 -6.05 -4.47
CA GLY A 104 -5.46 -5.55 -4.49
C GLY A 104 -6.04 -5.35 -3.10
N ARG A 105 -7.38 -5.36 -3.03
CA ARG A 105 -8.09 -5.33 -1.75
C ARG A 105 -8.38 -6.76 -1.30
N ILE A 106 -8.61 -6.95 0.00
CA ILE A 106 -9.00 -8.26 0.55
C ILE A 106 -10.22 -8.82 -0.20
N ALA A 107 -11.22 -7.98 -0.50
CA ALA A 107 -12.41 -8.38 -1.24
C ALA A 107 -12.10 -8.96 -2.63
N THR A 108 -11.16 -8.36 -3.37
CA THR A 108 -10.78 -8.87 -4.71
C THR A 108 -10.03 -10.19 -4.60
N ALA A 109 -9.18 -10.36 -3.58
CA ALA A 109 -8.49 -11.63 -3.34
C ALA A 109 -9.47 -12.76 -3.00
N VAL A 110 -10.47 -12.49 -2.15
CA VAL A 110 -11.53 -13.45 -1.80
C VAL A 110 -12.36 -13.80 -3.03
N GLN A 111 -12.77 -12.80 -3.82
CA GLN A 111 -13.53 -13.00 -5.05
C GLN A 111 -12.76 -13.88 -6.04
N GLN A 112 -11.49 -13.56 -6.31
CA GLN A 112 -10.66 -14.33 -7.24
C GLN A 112 -10.47 -15.78 -6.77
N GLY A 113 -10.29 -16.00 -5.46
CA GLY A 113 -10.22 -17.34 -4.88
C GLY A 113 -11.51 -18.13 -5.11
N TYR A 114 -12.67 -17.52 -4.88
CA TYR A 114 -13.96 -18.14 -5.12
C TYR A 114 -14.19 -18.48 -6.61
N GLU A 115 -14.00 -17.51 -7.50
CA GLU A 115 -14.20 -17.68 -8.94
C GLU A 115 -13.26 -18.73 -9.55
N THR A 116 -12.00 -18.70 -9.13
CA THR A 116 -11.00 -19.68 -9.60
C THR A 116 -11.30 -21.08 -9.06
N GLY A 117 -11.67 -21.20 -7.78
CA GLY A 117 -12.08 -22.49 -7.21
C GLY A 117 -13.31 -23.07 -7.90
N PHE A 118 -14.31 -22.24 -8.20
CA PHE A 118 -15.53 -22.65 -8.88
C PHE A 118 -15.26 -23.14 -10.31
N THR A 119 -14.40 -22.45 -11.05
CA THR A 119 -14.04 -22.83 -12.42
C THR A 119 -13.11 -24.03 -12.48
N LEU A 120 -12.23 -24.23 -11.49
CA LEU A 120 -11.33 -25.39 -11.42
C LEU A 120 -12.10 -26.72 -11.21
N LEU A 121 -13.20 -26.69 -10.46
CA LEU A 121 -14.04 -27.86 -10.18
C LEU A 121 -14.96 -28.24 -11.36
N ARG A 122 -15.16 -27.35 -12.33
CA ARG A 122 -15.82 -27.68 -13.60
C ARG A 122 -14.79 -28.37 -14.50
N LYS A 123 -14.70 -29.69 -14.42
CA LYS A 123 -14.17 -30.47 -15.54
C LYS A 123 -15.01 -30.13 -16.77
N GLU A 124 -14.35 -29.60 -17.81
CA GLU A 124 -14.88 -29.66 -19.17
C GLU A 124 -15.08 -31.14 -19.50
N ASN A 125 -16.35 -31.55 -19.59
CA ASN A 125 -16.69 -32.73 -20.37
C ASN A 125 -16.39 -32.39 -21.83
N THR A 126 -15.21 -32.74 -22.32
CA THR A 126 -14.94 -32.88 -23.75
C THR A 126 -14.00 -34.05 -23.95
#